data_AF-X5RSL9-F1
#
_entry.id   AF-X5RSL9-F1
#
_cell.length_a   1.000
_cell.length_b   1.000
_cell.length_c   1.000
_cell.angle_alpha   90.00
_cell.angle_beta   90.00
_cell.angle_gamma   90.00
#
_symmetry.space_group_name_H-M   'P 1'
#
loop_
_entity.id
_entity.type
_entity.pdbx_description
1 polymer ?
#
loop_
_entity_poly.entity_id
_entity_poly.type
_entity_poly.pdbx_seq_one_letter_code
_entity_poly.pdbx_strand_id
1 'polypeptide(L)'
;MGSQGWAAKLSRTDPVGSGSSLLPFGAGAASCFAAANVFRTIFASQLTGAELDENIDLSLCTYNKIGETHLVGLGAIGHGSLWALARQSGLSGRLHVVDHEAIELSNLQRYVLAGQAEVGLSKTALATNALRSTALEVEAHPMKWAEYVARRGDWVFDRVGVALDTAADRLAVQGALPRWIANAWTQEQDLGISRHGFDDGQACLCCMYMPTGKSKDEHQLVAEELGMPEAHEEVKTLLQTNTGVPNEFVARVATAMAVPFEPLAAFVGQPLRSFYQQVICGGVVFQLSDGSRLVRTVVPMAFQSALAGIMLAADLVKHSAGFPMSPTTSTRVNLLRPLGSHLHDPQAKDSSGRCICNDEDFVAAYRLKYGCAVEQLSNGSA
;
A
#
# COMPACT_ATOMS: atom_id res chain seq x y z
N MET A 1 4.24 -26.76 -1.22
CA MET A 1 4.67 -25.57 -0.45
C MET A 1 4.84 -25.95 1.00
N GLY A 2 5.72 -25.28 1.73
CA GLY A 2 6.00 -25.53 3.14
C GLY A 2 6.49 -24.26 3.84
N SER A 3 6.66 -24.29 5.16
CA SER A 3 7.21 -23.16 5.90
C SER A 3 7.80 -23.56 7.24
N GLN A 4 8.74 -22.76 7.76
CA GLN A 4 9.21 -22.87 9.14
C GLN A 4 9.56 -21.49 9.68
N GLY A 5 8.79 -21.00 10.64
CA GLY A 5 8.98 -19.66 11.19
C GLY A 5 8.74 -18.59 10.14
N TRP A 6 9.82 -17.96 9.71
CA TRP A 6 9.78 -16.90 8.70
C TRP A 6 10.23 -17.37 7.33
N ALA A 7 10.69 -18.62 7.22
CA ALA A 7 11.07 -19.24 5.96
C ALA A 7 9.80 -19.67 5.20
N ALA A 8 9.60 -19.09 4.03
CA ALA A 8 8.64 -19.50 3.03
C ALA A 8 9.31 -20.46 2.05
N LYS A 9 8.73 -21.66 1.89
CA LYS A 9 9.29 -22.71 1.03
C LYS A 9 8.34 -23.11 -0.08
N LEU A 10 8.89 -23.26 -1.28
CA LEU A 10 8.20 -23.81 -2.44
C LEU A 10 9.13 -24.81 -3.13
N SER A 11 8.59 -25.93 -3.61
CA SER A 11 9.28 -26.82 -4.54
C SER A 11 8.26 -27.43 -5.48
N ARG A 12 8.63 -27.59 -6.75
CA ARG A 12 7.82 -28.28 -7.77
C ARG A 12 8.12 -29.77 -7.87
N THR A 13 9.33 -30.19 -7.48
CA THR A 13 9.83 -31.55 -7.69
C THR A 13 9.65 -32.42 -6.45
N ASP A 14 9.87 -31.84 -5.27
CA ASP A 14 9.96 -32.60 -4.02
C ASP A 14 9.06 -32.01 -2.93
N PRO A 15 8.50 -32.85 -2.04
CA PRO A 15 7.80 -32.34 -0.87
C PRO A 15 8.70 -31.48 0.01
N VAL A 16 8.34 -30.21 0.16
CA VAL A 16 8.94 -29.31 1.17
C VAL A 16 8.07 -29.32 2.42
N GLY A 17 8.65 -29.73 3.55
CA GLY A 17 7.91 -29.86 4.82
C GLY A 17 7.49 -28.52 5.44
N SER A 18 6.49 -28.60 6.33
CA SER A 18 6.13 -27.52 7.25
C SER A 18 6.51 -27.95 8.67
N GLY A 19 7.24 -27.10 9.39
CA GLY A 19 7.53 -27.41 10.79
C GLY A 19 6.44 -26.90 11.74
N SER A 20 6.71 -26.95 13.05
CA SER A 20 5.71 -26.72 14.11
C SER A 20 5.52 -25.25 14.52
N SER A 21 6.19 -24.32 13.85
CA SER A 21 6.12 -22.91 14.20
C SER A 21 4.73 -22.32 13.95
N LEU A 22 4.21 -21.56 14.93
CA LEU A 22 2.96 -20.81 14.81
C LEU A 22 3.11 -19.43 14.15
N LEU A 23 4.33 -19.01 13.84
CA LEU A 23 4.61 -17.74 13.17
C LEU A 23 3.99 -17.71 11.76
N PRO A 24 3.17 -16.69 11.42
CA PRO A 24 2.38 -16.71 10.19
C PRO A 24 3.15 -16.23 8.94
N PHE A 25 4.31 -15.61 9.11
CA PHE A 25 5.02 -14.93 8.02
C PHE A 25 5.51 -15.89 6.93
N GLY A 26 6.23 -16.95 7.30
CA GLY A 26 6.72 -17.95 6.34
C GLY A 26 5.56 -18.67 5.65
N ALA A 27 4.54 -19.06 6.40
CA ALA A 27 3.35 -19.74 5.87
C ALA A 27 2.55 -18.85 4.91
N GLY A 28 2.33 -17.58 5.28
CA GLY A 28 1.62 -16.61 4.45
C GLY A 28 2.37 -16.29 3.16
N ALA A 29 3.68 -16.06 3.23
CA ALA A 29 4.49 -15.83 2.04
C ALA A 29 4.58 -17.06 1.13
N ALA A 30 4.74 -18.27 1.70
CA ALA A 30 4.71 -19.51 0.92
C ALA A 30 3.39 -19.70 0.17
N SER A 31 2.26 -19.34 0.82
CA SER A 31 0.94 -19.38 0.21
C SER A 31 0.82 -18.40 -0.97
N CYS A 32 1.38 -17.18 -0.83
CA CYS A 32 1.40 -16.19 -1.91
C CYS A 32 2.25 -16.65 -3.10
N PHE A 33 3.42 -17.22 -2.85
CA PHE A 33 4.27 -17.78 -3.92
C PHE A 33 3.61 -18.98 -4.62
N ALA A 34 2.97 -19.87 -3.88
CA ALA A 34 2.24 -20.98 -4.46
C ALA A 34 1.08 -20.50 -5.34
N ALA A 35 0.30 -19.52 -4.87
CA ALA A 35 -0.76 -18.89 -5.65
C ALA A 35 -0.22 -18.25 -6.94
N ALA A 36 0.93 -17.57 -6.87
CA ALA A 36 1.59 -17.00 -8.03
C ALA A 36 2.03 -18.06 -9.06
N ASN A 37 2.55 -19.22 -8.63
CA ASN A 37 2.87 -20.34 -9.53
C ASN A 37 1.60 -20.93 -10.19
N VAL A 38 0.53 -21.11 -9.43
CA VAL A 38 -0.75 -21.59 -9.99
C VAL A 38 -1.29 -20.59 -11.01
N PHE A 39 -1.25 -19.29 -10.70
CA PHE A 39 -1.68 -18.23 -11.60
C PHE A 39 -0.87 -18.24 -12.91
N ARG A 40 0.47 -18.26 -12.83
CA ARG A 40 1.33 -18.36 -14.01
C ARG A 40 1.10 -19.62 -14.84
N THR A 41 0.77 -20.74 -14.19
CA THR A 41 0.45 -21.99 -14.89
C THR A 41 -0.83 -21.85 -15.71
N ILE A 42 -1.88 -21.27 -15.13
CA ILE A 42 -3.18 -21.10 -15.78
C ILE A 42 -3.10 -20.06 -16.90
N PHE A 43 -2.38 -18.95 -16.68
CA PHE A 43 -2.32 -17.81 -17.59
C PHE A 43 -1.02 -17.74 -18.41
N ALA A 44 -0.34 -18.87 -18.59
CA ALA A 44 0.98 -18.91 -19.22
C ALA A 44 1.00 -18.32 -20.64
N SER A 45 -0.08 -18.49 -21.41
CA SER A 45 -0.17 -17.97 -22.79
C SER A 45 -0.46 -16.47 -22.85
N GLN A 46 -0.89 -15.85 -21.76
CA GLN A 46 -1.20 -14.41 -21.67
C GLN A 46 -0.10 -13.60 -20.97
N LEU A 47 0.87 -14.26 -20.35
CA LEU A 47 1.91 -13.63 -19.55
C LEU A 47 3.29 -13.74 -20.24
N THR A 48 3.99 -12.62 -20.33
CA THR A 48 5.40 -12.61 -20.74
C THR A 48 6.27 -13.03 -19.54
N GLY A 49 7.05 -14.10 -19.67
CA GLY A 49 7.94 -14.58 -18.61
C GLY A 49 7.25 -15.42 -17.52
N ALA A 50 6.19 -16.14 -17.88
CA ALA A 50 5.40 -17.00 -17.00
C ALA A 50 6.10 -18.27 -16.48
N GLU A 51 7.44 -18.30 -16.50
CA GLU A 51 8.24 -19.38 -15.93
C GLU A 51 7.87 -19.57 -14.46
N LEU A 52 7.84 -20.83 -14.03
CA LEU A 52 7.43 -21.18 -12.67
C LEU A 52 8.64 -21.16 -11.73
N ASP A 53 8.40 -20.80 -10.47
CA ASP A 53 9.41 -20.99 -9.44
C ASP A 53 9.63 -22.48 -9.20
N GLU A 54 10.86 -22.96 -9.43
CA GLU A 54 11.25 -24.35 -9.16
C GLU A 54 11.42 -24.59 -7.66
N ASN A 55 12.20 -23.73 -6.98
CA ASN A 55 12.44 -23.78 -5.54
C ASN A 55 12.52 -22.36 -4.94
N ILE A 56 11.86 -22.15 -3.80
CA ILE A 56 11.97 -20.91 -3.00
C ILE A 56 12.35 -21.29 -1.57
N ASP A 57 13.30 -20.57 -0.98
CA ASP A 57 13.56 -20.53 0.47
C ASP A 57 13.83 -19.07 0.88
N LEU A 58 12.76 -18.36 1.28
CA LEU A 58 12.81 -16.94 1.63
C LEU A 58 12.52 -16.73 3.11
N SER A 59 13.44 -16.16 3.87
CA SER A 59 13.24 -15.80 5.29
C SER A 59 12.74 -14.36 5.48
N LEU A 60 11.77 -14.18 6.36
CA LEU A 60 11.17 -12.88 6.73
C LEU A 60 11.55 -12.35 8.16
N CYS A 61 12.27 -13.13 9.01
CA CYS A 61 12.81 -12.95 10.39
C CYS A 61 11.98 -12.35 11.59
N THR A 62 12.20 -12.94 12.80
CA THR A 62 11.42 -13.06 14.10
C THR A 62 10.94 -11.84 14.92
N TYR A 63 10.27 -12.09 16.07
CA TYR A 63 9.83 -11.24 17.23
C TYR A 63 8.32 -10.96 17.43
N ASN A 64 7.93 -10.64 18.68
CA ASN A 64 6.55 -10.62 19.19
C ASN A 64 6.13 -9.30 19.88
N LYS A 65 6.82 -8.19 19.64
CA LYS A 65 6.46 -6.88 20.22
C LYS A 65 6.46 -5.81 19.14
N ILE A 66 5.50 -4.89 19.19
CA ILE A 66 5.41 -3.76 18.23
C ILE A 66 5.43 -2.37 18.88
N GLY A 67 5.59 -2.23 20.20
CA GLY A 67 5.62 -0.91 20.86
C GLY A 67 4.38 -0.07 20.52
N GLU A 68 4.52 1.24 20.36
CA GLU A 68 3.50 2.08 19.70
C GLU A 68 3.75 2.09 18.19
N THR A 69 2.74 1.70 17.40
CA THR A 69 2.80 1.63 15.94
C THR A 69 1.51 2.14 15.32
N HIS A 70 1.62 2.84 14.19
CA HIS A 70 0.50 3.25 13.35
C HIS A 70 0.46 2.40 12.08
N LEU A 71 -0.70 1.86 11.73
CA LEU A 71 -0.96 1.29 10.41
C LEU A 71 -1.95 2.20 9.67
N VAL A 72 -1.47 2.87 8.62
CA VAL A 72 -2.22 3.87 7.86
C VAL A 72 -2.58 3.30 6.50
N GLY A 73 -3.89 3.25 6.23
CA GLY A 73 -4.45 2.53 5.08
C GLY A 73 -4.71 1.07 5.43
N LEU A 74 -5.98 0.69 5.41
CA LEU A 74 -6.49 -0.66 5.63
C LEU A 74 -7.07 -1.24 4.35
N GLY A 75 -6.47 -0.86 3.20
CA GLY A 75 -6.75 -1.45 1.90
C GLY A 75 -6.27 -2.90 1.77
N ALA A 76 -6.06 -3.38 0.55
CA ALA A 76 -5.68 -4.78 0.30
C ALA A 76 -4.34 -5.14 0.99
N ILE A 77 -3.37 -4.23 0.96
CA ILE A 77 -2.09 -4.38 1.67
C ILE A 77 -2.31 -4.37 3.18
N GLY A 78 -3.09 -3.42 3.70
CA GLY A 78 -3.42 -3.36 5.12
C GLY A 78 -4.11 -4.62 5.63
N HIS A 79 -5.00 -5.23 4.84
CA HIS A 79 -5.61 -6.53 5.14
C HIS A 79 -4.56 -7.65 5.23
N GLY A 80 -3.57 -7.67 4.33
CA GLY A 80 -2.45 -8.60 4.41
C GLY A 80 -1.61 -8.42 5.68
N SER A 81 -1.38 -7.16 6.08
CA SER A 81 -0.68 -6.85 7.33
C SER A 81 -1.47 -7.28 8.56
N LEU A 82 -2.75 -6.93 8.65
CA LEU A 82 -3.63 -7.34 9.73
C LEU A 82 -3.74 -8.87 9.82
N TRP A 83 -3.80 -9.57 8.68
CA TRP A 83 -3.85 -11.03 8.64
C TRP A 83 -2.63 -11.66 9.31
N ALA A 84 -1.44 -11.10 9.04
CA ALA A 84 -0.19 -11.54 9.64
C ALA A 84 -0.14 -11.19 11.14
N LEU A 85 -0.48 -9.96 11.52
CA LEU A 85 -0.45 -9.52 12.92
C LEU A 85 -1.44 -10.31 13.79
N ALA A 86 -2.66 -10.57 13.31
CA ALA A 86 -3.70 -11.32 14.02
C ALA A 86 -3.29 -12.75 14.37
N ARG A 87 -2.35 -13.32 13.60
CA ARG A 87 -1.88 -14.70 13.77
C ARG A 87 -0.52 -14.77 14.46
N GLN A 88 0.05 -13.63 14.83
CA GLN A 88 1.34 -13.61 15.52
C GLN A 88 1.14 -13.90 17.01
N SER A 89 1.51 -15.11 17.41
CA SER A 89 1.43 -15.54 18.81
C SER A 89 2.31 -14.66 19.71
N GLY A 90 1.74 -14.20 20.83
CA GLY A 90 2.46 -13.39 21.82
C GLY A 90 2.71 -11.95 21.40
N LEU A 91 2.07 -11.48 20.32
CA LEU A 91 2.14 -10.09 19.87
C LEU A 91 1.53 -9.15 20.91
N SER A 92 2.30 -8.17 21.37
CA SER A 92 1.90 -7.17 22.37
C SER A 92 2.41 -5.77 22.01
N GLY A 93 1.71 -4.74 22.50
CA GLY A 93 1.96 -3.33 22.16
C GLY A 93 0.66 -2.58 21.90
N ARG A 94 0.79 -1.35 21.42
CA ARG A 94 -0.32 -0.48 21.02
C ARG A 94 -0.29 -0.27 19.51
N LEU A 95 -1.40 -0.57 18.85
CA LEU A 95 -1.56 -0.40 17.41
C LEU A 95 -2.69 0.58 17.13
N HIS A 96 -2.35 1.73 16.55
CA HIS A 96 -3.35 2.64 16.01
C HIS A 96 -3.62 2.26 14.55
N VAL A 97 -4.88 2.04 14.20
CA VAL A 97 -5.28 1.74 12.82
C VAL A 97 -6.08 2.92 12.26
N VAL A 98 -5.61 3.49 11.14
CA VAL A 98 -6.16 4.72 10.56
C VAL A 98 -6.62 4.46 9.14
N ASP A 99 -7.93 4.52 8.92
CA ASP A 99 -8.57 4.41 7.61
C ASP A 99 -9.99 5.00 7.69
N HIS A 100 -10.43 5.72 6.66
CA HIS A 100 -11.71 6.42 6.64
C HIS A 100 -12.84 5.64 5.93
N GLU A 101 -12.51 4.54 5.27
CA GLU A 101 -13.42 3.83 4.39
C GLU A 101 -14.12 2.66 5.09
N ALA A 102 -15.23 2.24 4.49
CA ALA A 102 -15.91 0.99 4.79
C ALA A 102 -15.53 -0.08 3.77
N ILE A 103 -15.80 -1.34 4.08
CA ILE A 103 -15.64 -2.46 3.15
C ILE A 103 -16.74 -2.38 2.09
N GLU A 104 -16.34 -2.38 0.83
CA GLU A 104 -17.26 -2.47 -0.31
C GLU A 104 -17.23 -3.85 -0.96
N LEU A 105 -18.29 -4.22 -1.67
CA LEU A 105 -18.36 -5.48 -2.42
C LEU A 105 -17.19 -5.61 -3.43
N SER A 106 -16.82 -4.50 -4.07
CA SER A 106 -15.68 -4.41 -5.00
C SER A 106 -14.32 -4.73 -4.36
N ASN A 107 -14.24 -4.72 -3.02
CA ASN A 107 -13.00 -4.98 -2.29
C ASN A 107 -12.76 -6.49 -2.08
N LEU A 108 -13.83 -7.30 -2.07
CA LEU A 108 -13.76 -8.73 -1.72
C LEU A 108 -12.89 -9.55 -2.69
N GLN A 109 -12.69 -9.07 -3.92
CA GLN A 109 -11.78 -9.69 -4.88
C GLN A 109 -10.30 -9.73 -4.44
N ARG A 110 -9.92 -8.91 -3.43
CA ARG A 110 -8.51 -8.78 -2.99
C ARG A 110 -8.28 -8.65 -1.49
N TYR A 111 -9.33 -8.60 -0.67
CA TYR A 111 -9.21 -8.42 0.78
C TYR A 111 -9.21 -9.77 1.49
N VAL A 112 -8.05 -10.16 2.05
CA VAL A 112 -7.85 -11.49 2.66
C VAL A 112 -8.54 -11.72 4.01
N LEU A 113 -9.19 -10.69 4.58
CA LEU A 113 -9.90 -10.76 5.86
C LEU A 113 -11.40 -10.43 5.77
N ALA A 114 -11.91 -10.12 4.59
CA ALA A 114 -13.30 -9.70 4.41
C ALA A 114 -14.06 -10.68 3.51
N GLY A 115 -15.27 -11.05 3.92
CA GLY A 115 -16.27 -11.72 3.10
C GLY A 115 -17.51 -10.85 2.90
N GLN A 116 -18.59 -11.45 2.37
CA GLN A 116 -19.84 -10.71 2.14
C GLN A 116 -20.47 -10.18 3.43
N ALA A 117 -20.27 -10.86 4.56
CA ALA A 117 -20.81 -10.46 5.85
C ALA A 117 -20.19 -9.14 6.38
N GLU A 118 -18.99 -8.79 5.91
CA GLU A 118 -18.26 -7.60 6.34
C GLU A 118 -18.54 -6.38 5.44
N VAL A 119 -19.30 -6.51 4.36
CA VAL A 119 -19.64 -5.36 3.49
C VAL A 119 -20.43 -4.32 4.29
N GLY A 120 -19.99 -3.05 4.19
CA GLY A 120 -20.52 -1.93 4.96
C GLY A 120 -19.87 -1.73 6.34
N LEU A 121 -19.08 -2.70 6.83
CA LEU A 121 -18.32 -2.54 8.06
C LEU A 121 -17.17 -1.55 7.85
N SER A 122 -16.92 -0.68 8.82
CA SER A 122 -15.72 0.16 8.79
C SER A 122 -14.45 -0.70 8.77
N LYS A 123 -13.46 -0.34 7.94
CA LYS A 123 -12.20 -1.07 7.86
C LYS A 123 -11.46 -1.11 9.19
N THR A 124 -11.53 -0.03 9.97
CA THR A 124 -10.91 0.03 11.31
C THR A 124 -11.64 -0.85 12.31
N ALA A 125 -12.96 -0.98 12.22
CA ALA A 125 -13.74 -1.92 13.03
C ALA A 125 -13.41 -3.39 12.68
N LEU A 126 -13.24 -3.71 11.39
CA LEU A 126 -12.76 -5.03 10.95
C LEU A 126 -11.37 -5.33 11.55
N ALA A 127 -10.47 -4.36 11.55
CA ALA A 127 -9.14 -4.51 12.14
C ALA A 127 -9.20 -4.84 13.65
N THR A 128 -10.01 -4.10 14.42
CA THR A 128 -10.23 -4.39 15.84
C THR A 128 -10.79 -5.80 16.05
N ASN A 129 -11.71 -6.25 15.20
CA ASN A 129 -12.28 -7.59 15.27
C ASN A 129 -11.23 -8.67 14.96
N ALA A 130 -10.42 -8.47 13.91
CA ALA A 130 -9.40 -9.42 13.49
C ALA A 130 -8.30 -9.59 14.54
N LEU A 131 -7.98 -8.54 15.29
CA LEU A 131 -6.91 -8.53 16.29
C LEU A 131 -7.38 -8.86 17.71
N ARG A 132 -8.68 -9.12 17.90
CA ARG A 132 -9.31 -9.26 19.23
C ARG A 132 -8.76 -10.43 20.07
N SER A 133 -8.18 -11.44 19.42
CA SER A 133 -7.54 -12.58 20.07
C SER A 133 -6.05 -12.37 20.40
N THR A 134 -5.49 -11.20 20.06
CA THR A 134 -4.09 -10.84 20.37
C THR A 134 -4.01 -10.06 21.68
N ALA A 135 -2.79 -9.87 22.21
CA ALA A 135 -2.55 -9.00 23.37
C ALA A 135 -2.28 -7.53 22.96
N LEU A 136 -2.70 -7.13 21.76
CA LEU A 136 -2.57 -5.76 21.28
C LEU A 136 -3.68 -4.86 21.83
N GLU A 137 -3.30 -3.69 22.31
CA GLU A 137 -4.21 -2.56 22.49
C GLU A 137 -4.43 -1.91 21.12
N VAL A 138 -5.60 -2.14 20.53
CA VAL A 138 -5.95 -1.63 19.20
C VAL A 138 -6.84 -0.40 19.32
N GLU A 139 -6.37 0.73 18.82
CA GLU A 139 -7.14 1.96 18.73
C GLU A 139 -7.57 2.25 17.29
N ALA A 140 -8.88 2.25 17.05
CA ALA A 140 -9.46 2.48 15.74
C ALA A 140 -9.73 3.96 15.48
N HIS A 141 -9.24 4.47 14.35
CA HIS A 141 -9.42 5.86 13.92
C HIS A 141 -10.10 5.86 12.54
N PRO A 142 -11.45 5.85 12.48
CA PRO A 142 -12.22 5.81 11.23
C PRO A 142 -12.21 7.17 10.51
N MET A 143 -11.01 7.64 10.14
CA MET A 143 -10.77 8.99 9.59
C MET A 143 -9.53 9.00 8.71
N LYS A 144 -9.33 10.10 7.98
CA LYS A 144 -8.14 10.29 7.14
C LYS A 144 -6.91 10.57 8.00
N TRP A 145 -5.72 10.24 7.48
CA TRP A 145 -4.45 10.49 8.18
C TRP A 145 -4.30 11.95 8.64
N ALA A 146 -4.56 12.92 7.76
CA ALA A 146 -4.45 14.33 8.10
C ALA A 146 -5.39 14.75 9.26
N GLU A 147 -6.61 14.20 9.30
CA GLU A 147 -7.55 14.46 10.40
C GLU A 147 -7.07 13.84 11.71
N TYR A 148 -6.52 12.62 11.65
CA TYR A 148 -5.92 11.97 12.81
C TYR A 148 -4.75 12.77 13.39
N VAL A 149 -3.81 13.19 12.53
CA VAL A 149 -2.66 13.99 12.93
C VAL A 149 -3.10 15.29 13.61
N ALA A 150 -4.08 15.99 13.03
CA ALA A 150 -4.61 17.23 13.60
C ALA A 150 -5.23 17.04 15.00
N ARG A 151 -5.85 15.88 15.26
CA ARG A 151 -6.47 15.55 16.56
C ARG A 151 -5.49 15.08 17.62
N ARG A 152 -4.42 14.39 17.23
CA ARG A 152 -3.46 13.78 18.16
C ARG A 152 -2.71 14.82 19.02
N GLY A 153 -2.46 16.01 18.48
CA GLY A 153 -1.93 17.16 19.22
C GLY A 153 -0.41 17.17 19.41
N ASP A 154 0.22 16.06 19.78
CA ASP A 154 1.68 15.97 19.96
C ASP A 154 2.46 15.78 18.64
N TRP A 155 1.78 15.27 17.62
CA TRP A 155 2.32 14.88 16.32
C TRP A 155 3.44 13.84 16.41
N VAL A 156 3.70 13.18 17.54
CA VAL A 156 4.82 12.25 17.72
C VAL A 156 4.47 10.88 17.14
N PHE A 157 5.32 10.34 16.24
CA PHE A 157 5.09 9.03 15.62
C PHE A 157 6.38 8.23 15.58
N ASP A 158 6.51 7.22 16.44
CA ASP A 158 7.71 6.39 16.50
C ASP A 158 7.84 5.45 15.29
N ARG A 159 6.71 4.93 14.81
CA ARG A 159 6.67 3.97 13.72
C ARG A 159 5.36 4.02 12.97
N VAL A 160 5.46 4.19 11.65
CA VAL A 160 4.28 4.21 10.76
C VAL A 160 4.45 3.18 9.64
N GLY A 161 3.53 2.22 9.59
CA GLY A 161 3.31 1.34 8.45
C GLY A 161 2.35 1.99 7.47
N VAL A 162 2.75 2.12 6.21
CA VAL A 162 2.00 2.81 5.16
C VAL A 162 1.52 1.79 4.12
N ALA A 163 0.20 1.65 4.02
CA ALA A 163 -0.51 0.79 3.07
C ALA A 163 -1.57 1.60 2.31
N LEU A 164 -1.20 2.84 1.95
CA LEU A 164 -2.02 3.80 1.20
C LEU A 164 -1.88 3.62 -0.31
N ASP A 165 -2.92 3.97 -1.05
CA ASP A 165 -3.01 3.79 -2.50
C ASP A 165 -2.57 5.01 -3.31
N THR A 166 -2.57 6.21 -2.73
CA THR A 166 -2.15 7.44 -3.42
C THR A 166 -0.75 7.92 -3.01
N ALA A 167 -0.03 8.53 -3.96
CA ALA A 167 1.24 9.21 -3.66
C ALA A 167 1.03 10.38 -2.68
N ALA A 168 -0.04 11.16 -2.86
CA ALA A 168 -0.35 12.31 -2.02
C ALA A 168 -0.51 11.92 -0.53
N ASP A 169 -1.24 10.84 -0.23
CA ASP A 169 -1.42 10.40 1.15
C ASP A 169 -0.11 9.85 1.74
N ARG A 170 0.72 9.17 0.93
CA ARG A 170 2.07 8.74 1.35
C ARG A 170 2.96 9.93 1.70
N LEU A 171 2.92 10.98 0.88
CA LEU A 171 3.62 12.24 1.15
C LEU A 171 3.11 12.93 2.42
N ALA A 172 1.79 12.91 2.67
CA ALA A 172 1.20 13.44 3.88
C ALA A 172 1.65 12.69 5.15
N VAL A 173 1.87 11.36 5.07
CA VAL A 173 2.50 10.60 6.16
C VAL A 173 3.92 11.07 6.42
N GLN A 174 4.75 11.22 5.37
CA GLN A 174 6.12 11.69 5.52
C GLN A 174 6.20 13.13 6.03
N GLY A 175 5.27 13.99 5.62
CA GLY A 175 5.15 15.39 6.08
C GLY A 175 4.79 15.51 7.56
N ALA A 176 4.20 14.47 8.17
CA ALA A 176 4.01 14.39 9.62
C ALA A 176 5.30 14.06 10.38
N LEU A 177 6.43 13.85 9.68
CA LEU A 177 7.76 13.59 10.23
C LEU A 177 7.81 12.44 11.27
N PRO A 178 7.42 11.20 10.94
CA PRO A 178 7.65 10.04 11.83
C PRO A 178 9.15 9.75 12.03
N ARG A 179 9.54 9.15 13.16
CA ARG A 179 10.92 8.67 13.36
C ARG A 179 11.30 7.62 12.31
N TRP A 180 10.35 6.75 11.98
CA TRP A 180 10.56 5.68 11.01
C TRP A 180 9.28 5.28 10.29
N ILE A 181 9.41 5.02 8.98
CA ILE A 181 8.33 4.59 8.11
C ILE A 181 8.71 3.28 7.42
N ALA A 182 7.77 2.33 7.38
CA ALA A 182 7.75 1.26 6.39
C ALA A 182 6.60 1.49 5.42
N ASN A 183 6.88 1.59 4.13
CA ASN A 183 5.88 1.85 3.09
C ASN A 183 5.79 0.65 2.14
N ALA A 184 4.59 0.13 1.95
CA ALA A 184 4.32 -0.97 1.03
C ALA A 184 3.51 -0.52 -0.18
N TRP A 185 3.72 -1.19 -1.30
CA TRP A 185 3.00 -0.89 -2.54
C TRP A 185 2.75 -2.13 -3.38
N THR A 186 1.79 -1.98 -4.27
CA THR A 186 1.53 -2.87 -5.41
C THR A 186 1.41 -2.03 -6.66
N GLN A 187 1.98 -2.50 -7.75
CA GLN A 187 1.89 -1.95 -9.10
C GLN A 187 1.38 -3.04 -10.05
N GLU A 188 1.20 -2.69 -11.33
CA GLU A 188 0.70 -3.64 -12.35
C GLU A 188 1.51 -4.94 -12.40
N GLN A 189 2.82 -4.87 -12.19
CA GLN A 189 3.73 -6.01 -12.38
C GLN A 189 4.41 -6.46 -11.09
N ASP A 190 4.57 -5.57 -10.11
CA ASP A 190 5.37 -5.84 -8.92
C ASP A 190 4.73 -5.33 -7.64
N LEU A 191 5.33 -5.72 -6.53
CA LEU A 191 5.05 -5.23 -5.21
C LEU A 191 6.37 -4.93 -4.51
N GLY A 192 6.31 -4.16 -3.43
CA GLY A 192 7.49 -3.95 -2.63
C GLY A 192 7.23 -3.30 -1.29
N ILE A 193 8.34 -3.13 -0.59
CA ILE A 193 8.41 -2.45 0.69
C ILE A 193 9.65 -1.57 0.75
N SER A 194 9.50 -0.35 1.27
CA SER A 194 10.58 0.59 1.50
C SER A 194 10.62 0.99 2.96
N ARG A 195 11.82 1.32 3.47
CA ARG A 195 12.05 1.74 4.85
C ARG A 195 12.77 3.08 4.87
N HIS A 196 12.32 3.97 5.73
CA HIS A 196 12.78 5.35 5.77
C HIS A 196 12.91 5.82 7.22
N GLY A 197 14.13 6.14 7.64
CA GLY A 197 14.36 7.09 8.72
C GLY A 197 14.30 8.52 8.17
N PHE A 198 14.08 9.49 9.04
CA PHE A 198 14.24 10.90 8.69
C PHE A 198 15.53 11.43 9.32
N ASP A 199 16.28 12.25 8.57
CA ASP A 199 17.59 12.80 8.98
C ASP A 199 18.68 11.73 9.24
N ASP A 200 18.60 10.55 8.58
CA ASP A 200 19.58 9.46 8.66
C ASP A 200 20.56 9.42 7.46
N GLY A 201 20.50 10.44 6.59
CA GLY A 201 21.29 10.53 5.37
C GLY A 201 20.75 9.68 4.19
N GLN A 202 19.71 8.88 4.39
CA GLN A 202 19.09 8.05 3.35
C GLN A 202 17.90 8.75 2.69
N ALA A 203 17.29 8.08 1.71
CA ALA A 203 16.07 8.54 1.07
C ALA A 203 14.90 8.50 2.06
N CYS A 204 14.24 9.63 2.29
CA CYS A 204 12.93 9.64 2.95
C CYS A 204 11.85 9.12 1.99
N LEU A 205 10.63 8.90 2.49
CA LEU A 205 9.52 8.40 1.65
C LEU A 205 9.19 9.37 0.50
N CYS A 206 9.29 10.69 0.72
CA CYS A 206 9.03 11.68 -0.33
C CYS A 206 10.00 11.55 -1.51
N CYS A 207 11.25 11.11 -1.29
CA CYS A 207 12.25 10.95 -2.35
C CYS A 207 11.74 10.00 -3.46
N MET A 208 10.96 8.99 -3.11
CA MET A 208 10.41 8.00 -4.05
C MET A 208 9.36 8.58 -5.01
N TYR A 209 8.78 9.72 -4.67
CA TYR A 209 7.71 10.36 -5.43
C TYR A 209 8.13 11.71 -6.02
N MET A 210 9.43 12.02 -5.97
CA MET A 210 9.94 13.25 -6.56
C MET A 210 9.76 13.21 -8.08
N PRO A 211 9.15 14.26 -8.69
CA PRO A 211 9.01 14.30 -10.13
C PRO A 211 10.39 14.35 -10.80
N THR A 212 10.67 13.36 -11.65
CA THR A 212 11.88 13.26 -12.47
C THR A 212 11.74 13.93 -13.83
N GLY A 213 10.53 14.41 -14.17
CA GLY A 213 10.25 15.10 -15.43
C GLY A 213 8.84 15.68 -15.46
N LYS A 214 8.47 16.27 -16.61
CA LYS A 214 7.10 16.71 -16.86
C LYS A 214 6.19 15.48 -16.99
N SER A 215 5.17 15.41 -16.16
CA SER A 215 4.08 14.43 -16.27
C SER A 215 2.78 15.17 -16.55
N LYS A 216 1.79 14.48 -17.13
CA LYS A 216 0.45 15.03 -17.28
C LYS A 216 -0.17 15.20 -15.90
N ASP A 217 -0.92 16.28 -15.73
CA ASP A 217 -1.68 16.47 -14.52
C ASP A 217 -2.82 15.44 -14.43
N GLU A 218 -3.24 15.11 -13.21
CA GLU A 218 -4.28 14.12 -12.95
C GLU A 218 -5.57 14.35 -13.76
N HIS A 219 -6.01 15.60 -13.86
CA HIS A 219 -7.21 15.96 -14.62
C HIS A 219 -7.08 15.68 -16.12
N GLN A 220 -5.86 15.76 -16.68
CA GLN A 220 -5.60 15.41 -18.07
C GLN A 220 -5.66 13.90 -18.28
N LEU A 221 -5.06 13.14 -17.35
CA LEU A 221 -5.10 11.67 -17.40
C LEU A 221 -6.52 11.13 -17.26
N VAL A 222 -7.29 11.62 -16.28
CA VAL A 222 -8.68 11.21 -16.07
C VAL A 222 -9.55 11.56 -17.28
N ALA A 223 -9.37 12.75 -17.86
CA ALA A 223 -10.10 13.16 -19.07
C ALA A 223 -9.81 12.24 -20.27
N GLU A 224 -8.54 11.88 -20.49
CA GLU A 224 -8.12 10.96 -21.54
C GLU A 224 -8.71 9.56 -21.35
N GLU A 225 -8.68 9.02 -20.13
CA GLU A 225 -9.19 7.68 -19.83
C GLU A 225 -10.72 7.58 -19.89
N LEU A 226 -11.42 8.68 -19.59
CA LEU A 226 -12.86 8.80 -19.81
C LEU A 226 -13.22 9.00 -21.30
N GLY A 227 -12.22 9.10 -22.19
CA GLY A 227 -12.40 9.30 -23.62
C GLY A 227 -12.80 10.72 -24.02
N MET A 228 -12.58 11.71 -23.14
CA MET A 228 -12.95 13.12 -23.32
C MET A 228 -11.76 14.05 -23.01
N PRO A 229 -10.61 13.93 -23.69
CA PRO A 229 -9.41 14.73 -23.41
C PRO A 229 -9.67 16.25 -23.44
N GLU A 230 -10.61 16.71 -24.27
CA GLU A 230 -11.03 18.11 -24.37
C GLU A 230 -11.74 18.63 -23.11
N ALA A 231 -12.28 17.75 -22.28
CA ALA A 231 -13.02 18.10 -21.07
C ALA A 231 -12.11 18.31 -19.84
N HIS A 232 -10.78 18.37 -19.99
CA HIS A 232 -9.86 18.36 -18.86
C HIS A 232 -10.05 19.53 -17.86
N GLU A 233 -10.49 20.71 -18.29
CA GLU A 233 -10.78 21.82 -17.37
C GLU A 233 -12.08 21.61 -16.55
N GLU A 234 -13.08 20.96 -17.14
CA GLU A 234 -14.29 20.54 -16.43
C GLU A 234 -13.95 19.44 -15.40
N VAL A 235 -13.15 18.45 -15.82
CA VAL A 235 -12.62 17.39 -14.95
C VAL A 235 -11.81 17.98 -13.80
N LYS A 236 -10.94 18.95 -14.07
CA LYS A 236 -10.15 19.66 -13.05
C LYS A 236 -11.04 20.36 -12.03
N THR A 237 -12.08 21.07 -12.51
CA THR A 237 -13.04 21.73 -11.63
C THR A 237 -13.72 20.72 -10.72
N LEU A 238 -14.25 19.62 -11.28
CA LEU A 238 -14.91 18.55 -10.52
C LEU A 238 -13.98 17.89 -9.49
N LEU A 239 -12.70 17.67 -9.84
CA LEU A 239 -11.70 17.13 -8.90
C LEU A 239 -11.38 18.10 -7.75
N GLN A 240 -11.35 19.41 -8.03
CA GLN A 240 -11.01 20.44 -7.05
C GLN A 240 -12.17 20.75 -6.10
N THR A 241 -13.38 20.88 -6.62
CA THR A 241 -14.58 21.21 -5.83
C THR A 241 -15.17 19.98 -5.13
N ASN A 242 -14.76 18.77 -5.55
CA ASN A 242 -15.31 17.50 -5.10
C ASN A 242 -16.85 17.43 -5.27
N THR A 243 -17.39 18.19 -6.23
CA THR A 243 -18.81 18.18 -6.55
C THR A 243 -19.20 16.90 -7.29
N GLY A 244 -20.45 16.48 -7.11
CA GLY A 244 -20.99 15.32 -7.79
C GLY A 244 -20.95 15.45 -9.31
N VAL A 245 -20.67 14.35 -10.02
CA VAL A 245 -20.68 14.34 -11.48
C VAL A 245 -22.10 14.59 -12.00
N PRO A 246 -22.31 15.59 -12.88
CA PRO A 246 -23.65 15.88 -13.38
C PRO A 246 -24.10 14.82 -14.39
N ASN A 247 -25.42 14.69 -14.56
CA ASN A 247 -26.02 13.73 -15.48
C ASN A 247 -25.48 13.88 -16.91
N GLU A 248 -25.38 15.11 -17.40
CA GLU A 248 -24.84 15.42 -18.73
C GLU A 248 -23.39 14.97 -18.91
N PHE A 249 -22.56 15.09 -17.87
CA PHE A 249 -21.19 14.59 -17.89
C PHE A 249 -21.17 13.06 -18.01
N VAL A 250 -21.99 12.36 -17.22
CA VAL A 250 -22.09 10.90 -17.27
C VAL A 250 -22.61 10.41 -18.64
N ALA A 251 -23.57 11.11 -19.24
CA ALA A 251 -24.07 10.81 -20.58
C ALA A 251 -23.00 10.99 -21.67
N ARG A 252 -22.17 12.04 -21.55
CA ARG A 252 -21.01 12.25 -22.43
C ARG A 252 -19.97 11.15 -22.26
N VAL A 253 -19.67 10.72 -21.04
CA VAL A 253 -18.80 9.56 -20.77
C VAL A 253 -19.37 8.30 -21.42
N ALA A 254 -20.66 7.99 -21.21
CA ALA A 254 -21.32 6.83 -21.80
C ALA A 254 -21.18 6.82 -23.34
N THR A 255 -21.37 7.98 -23.96
CA THR A 255 -21.22 8.18 -25.40
C THR A 255 -19.77 7.98 -25.85
N ALA A 256 -18.81 8.66 -25.21
CA ALA A 256 -17.39 8.56 -25.52
C ALA A 256 -16.84 7.13 -25.33
N MET A 257 -17.38 6.42 -24.34
CA MET A 257 -17.03 5.04 -24.01
C MET A 257 -17.83 4.00 -24.81
N ALA A 258 -18.84 4.43 -25.58
CA ALA A 258 -19.74 3.56 -26.36
C ALA A 258 -20.43 2.48 -25.50
N VAL A 259 -20.91 2.89 -24.31
CA VAL A 259 -21.64 2.02 -23.37
C VAL A 259 -23.03 2.61 -23.07
N PRO A 260 -24.01 1.79 -22.64
CA PRO A 260 -25.32 2.30 -22.24
C PRO A 260 -25.23 3.27 -21.06
N PHE A 261 -26.14 4.24 -21.00
CA PHE A 261 -26.17 5.24 -19.92
C PHE A 261 -26.75 4.66 -18.63
N GLU A 262 -27.74 3.76 -18.73
CA GLU A 262 -28.51 3.25 -17.60
C GLU A 262 -27.65 2.64 -16.48
N PRO A 263 -26.59 1.84 -16.77
CA PRO A 263 -25.68 1.34 -15.74
C PRO A 263 -24.85 2.43 -15.06
N LEU A 264 -24.57 3.52 -15.77
CA LEU A 264 -23.78 4.65 -15.27
C LEU A 264 -24.62 5.66 -14.47
N ALA A 265 -25.94 5.67 -14.68
CA ALA A 265 -26.87 6.60 -14.05
C ALA A 265 -26.83 6.53 -12.51
N ALA A 266 -26.52 5.36 -11.94
CA ALA A 266 -26.38 5.15 -10.50
C ALA A 266 -25.23 5.95 -9.85
N PHE A 267 -24.27 6.41 -10.65
CA PHE A 267 -23.12 7.18 -10.18
C PHE A 267 -23.29 8.69 -10.34
N VAL A 268 -24.40 9.16 -10.93
CA VAL A 268 -24.71 10.59 -11.03
C VAL A 268 -24.76 11.20 -9.63
N GLY A 269 -24.11 12.34 -9.45
CA GLY A 269 -24.01 13.03 -8.17
C GLY A 269 -22.91 12.51 -7.24
N GLN A 270 -22.20 11.42 -7.59
CA GLN A 270 -21.03 10.99 -6.84
C GLN A 270 -19.80 11.84 -7.19
N PRO A 271 -18.83 12.00 -6.26
CA PRO A 271 -17.56 12.67 -6.58
C PRO A 271 -16.87 12.02 -7.79
N LEU A 272 -16.24 12.84 -8.62
CA LEU A 272 -15.59 12.37 -9.85
C LEU A 272 -14.55 11.26 -9.62
N ARG A 273 -13.79 11.31 -8.51
CA ARG A 273 -12.83 10.24 -8.16
C ARG A 273 -13.53 8.91 -7.92
N SER A 274 -14.64 8.90 -7.18
CA SER A 274 -15.45 7.70 -6.92
C SER A 274 -16.06 7.16 -8.21
N PHE A 275 -16.63 8.05 -9.04
CA PHE A 275 -17.14 7.70 -10.37
C PHE A 275 -16.06 7.04 -11.24
N TYR A 276 -14.92 7.71 -11.42
CA TYR A 276 -13.81 7.23 -12.23
C TYR A 276 -13.28 5.88 -11.73
N GLN A 277 -13.08 5.73 -10.41
CA GLN A 277 -12.61 4.48 -9.80
C GLN A 277 -13.61 3.34 -10.01
N GLN A 278 -14.90 3.56 -9.88
CA GLN A 278 -15.92 2.50 -10.03
C GLN A 278 -16.18 2.15 -11.50
N VAL A 279 -16.19 3.13 -12.39
CA VAL A 279 -16.50 2.95 -13.81
C VAL A 279 -15.32 2.41 -14.61
N ILE A 280 -14.13 3.00 -14.43
CA ILE A 280 -12.90 2.62 -15.16
C ILE A 280 -12.18 1.49 -14.41
N CYS A 281 -11.77 1.71 -13.16
CA CYS A 281 -10.97 0.73 -12.42
C CYS A 281 -11.81 -0.45 -11.90
N GLY A 282 -13.11 -0.26 -11.68
CA GLY A 282 -14.05 -1.29 -11.25
C GLY A 282 -14.53 -2.22 -12.37
N GLY A 283 -14.14 -1.96 -13.62
CA GLY A 283 -14.40 -2.85 -14.75
C GLY A 283 -15.82 -2.80 -15.31
N VAL A 284 -16.65 -1.83 -14.90
CA VAL A 284 -18.03 -1.68 -15.41
C VAL A 284 -18.03 -1.48 -16.94
N VAL A 285 -17.17 -0.60 -17.45
CA VAL A 285 -17.04 -0.36 -18.90
C VAL A 285 -16.53 -1.60 -19.63
N PHE A 286 -15.62 -2.36 -19.02
CA PHE A 286 -15.10 -3.61 -19.59
C PHE A 286 -16.22 -4.67 -19.71
N GLN A 287 -17.07 -4.81 -18.69
CA GLN A 287 -18.24 -5.70 -18.72
C GLN A 287 -19.27 -5.28 -19.77
N LEU A 288 -19.56 -3.98 -19.88
CA LEU A 288 -20.58 -3.46 -20.80
C LEU A 288 -20.14 -3.45 -22.26
N SER A 289 -18.84 -3.48 -22.53
CA SER A 289 -18.28 -3.53 -23.88
C SER A 289 -17.99 -4.95 -24.37
N ASP A 290 -18.40 -5.99 -23.63
CA ASP A 290 -18.15 -7.40 -23.95
C ASP A 290 -16.65 -7.70 -24.22
N GLY A 291 -15.75 -6.99 -23.51
CA GLY A 291 -14.30 -7.08 -23.69
C GLY A 291 -13.75 -6.51 -25.01
N SER A 292 -14.59 -5.91 -25.87
CA SER A 292 -14.17 -5.35 -27.17
C SER A 292 -13.33 -4.08 -27.06
N ARG A 293 -13.44 -3.34 -25.95
CA ARG A 293 -12.63 -2.15 -25.68
C ARG A 293 -11.54 -2.52 -24.67
N LEU A 294 -10.28 -2.35 -25.09
CA LEU A 294 -9.10 -2.44 -24.23
C LEU A 294 -9.06 -1.25 -23.26
N VAL A 295 -9.99 -1.23 -22.30
CA VAL A 295 -9.80 -0.42 -21.10
C VAL A 295 -8.69 -1.10 -20.32
N ARG A 296 -7.72 -0.32 -19.85
CA ARG A 296 -6.58 -0.81 -19.06
C ARG A 296 -7.11 -1.36 -17.73
N THR A 297 -7.56 -2.60 -17.75
CA THR A 297 -8.23 -3.23 -16.61
C THR A 297 -7.17 -3.93 -15.81
N VAL A 298 -6.73 -3.30 -14.72
CA VAL A 298 -5.75 -3.90 -13.81
C VAL A 298 -6.48 -4.94 -12.97
N VAL A 299 -6.27 -6.22 -13.25
CA VAL A 299 -6.83 -7.30 -12.44
C VAL A 299 -6.13 -7.31 -11.09
N PRO A 300 -6.83 -7.08 -9.98
CA PRO A 300 -6.20 -7.05 -8.69
C PRO A 300 -5.77 -8.47 -8.26
N MET A 301 -4.46 -8.68 -8.18
CA MET A 301 -3.90 -9.94 -7.69
C MET A 301 -3.86 -9.95 -6.17
N ALA A 302 -4.85 -10.59 -5.54
CA ALA A 302 -4.97 -10.68 -4.08
C ALA A 302 -3.67 -11.13 -3.40
N PHE A 303 -2.96 -12.09 -4.00
CA PHE A 303 -1.69 -12.62 -3.49
C PHE A 303 -0.54 -11.61 -3.53
N GLN A 304 -0.54 -10.63 -4.45
CA GLN A 304 0.45 -9.55 -4.45
C GLN A 304 0.20 -8.61 -3.26
N SER A 305 -1.04 -8.12 -3.09
CA SER A 305 -1.36 -7.24 -1.97
C SER A 305 -1.18 -7.94 -0.62
N ALA A 306 -1.54 -9.22 -0.53
CA ALA A 306 -1.32 -10.02 0.67
C ALA A 306 0.18 -10.15 1.00
N LEU A 307 1.04 -10.47 0.03
CA LEU A 307 2.48 -10.57 0.25
C LEU A 307 3.07 -9.22 0.68
N ALA A 308 2.70 -8.12 0.02
CA ALA A 308 3.12 -6.77 0.41
C ALA A 308 2.72 -6.45 1.86
N GLY A 309 1.49 -6.82 2.25
CA GLY A 309 0.99 -6.66 3.61
C GLY A 309 1.75 -7.49 4.65
N ILE A 310 2.06 -8.76 4.33
CA ILE A 310 2.86 -9.65 5.18
C ILE A 310 4.28 -9.09 5.36
N MET A 311 4.89 -8.59 4.28
CA MET A 311 6.20 -7.94 4.34
C MET A 311 6.17 -6.65 5.18
N LEU A 312 5.09 -5.87 5.09
CA LEU A 312 4.88 -4.67 5.93
C LEU A 312 4.78 -5.03 7.41
N ALA A 313 3.95 -6.01 7.76
CA ALA A 313 3.86 -6.49 9.14
C ALA A 313 5.21 -7.02 9.65
N ALA A 314 5.95 -7.74 8.80
CA ALA A 314 7.29 -8.23 9.13
C ALA A 314 8.26 -7.09 9.47
N ASP A 315 8.30 -6.03 8.68
CA ASP A 315 9.19 -4.88 8.92
C ASP A 315 8.80 -4.10 10.19
N LEU A 316 7.50 -3.93 10.46
CA LEU A 316 7.03 -3.29 11.70
C LEU A 316 7.51 -4.05 12.94
N VAL A 317 7.36 -5.38 12.92
CA VAL A 317 7.80 -6.26 14.00
C VAL A 317 9.32 -6.23 14.17
N LYS A 318 10.08 -6.34 13.06
CA LYS A 318 11.55 -6.29 13.09
C LYS A 318 12.07 -4.96 13.65
N HIS A 319 11.56 -3.84 13.15
CA HIS A 319 11.99 -2.53 13.63
C HIS A 319 11.68 -2.37 15.12
N SER A 320 10.50 -2.80 15.59
CA SER A 320 10.16 -2.74 17.01
C SER A 320 11.03 -3.61 17.90
N ALA A 321 11.57 -4.70 17.36
CA ALA A 321 12.47 -5.59 18.07
C ALA A 321 13.93 -5.13 18.04
N GLY A 322 14.23 -3.99 17.41
CA GLY A 322 15.60 -3.46 17.29
C GLY A 322 16.48 -4.26 16.34
N PHE A 323 15.89 -4.92 15.33
CA PHE A 323 16.68 -5.67 14.35
C PHE A 323 17.53 -4.76 13.48
N PRO A 324 18.72 -5.23 13.06
CA PRO A 324 19.49 -4.55 12.04
C PRO A 324 18.60 -4.28 10.83
N MET A 325 18.50 -3.02 10.48
CA MET A 325 17.74 -2.59 9.32
C MET A 325 18.30 -3.24 8.07
N SER A 326 17.42 -3.57 7.13
CA SER A 326 17.81 -4.02 5.81
C SER A 326 18.86 -3.05 5.23
N PRO A 327 19.96 -3.55 4.64
CA PRO A 327 21.00 -2.69 4.07
C PRO A 327 20.49 -1.88 2.87
N THR A 328 19.33 -2.25 2.32
CA THR A 328 18.66 -1.50 1.27
C THR A 328 17.44 -0.75 1.82
N THR A 329 17.23 0.45 1.28
CA THR A 329 16.04 1.27 1.51
C THR A 329 14.78 0.66 0.92
N SER A 330 14.86 -0.25 -0.08
CA SER A 330 13.66 -0.93 -0.59
C SER A 330 13.89 -2.34 -1.15
N THR A 331 12.83 -3.15 -1.09
CA THR A 331 12.78 -4.52 -1.59
C THR A 331 11.61 -4.67 -2.55
N ARG A 332 11.86 -5.24 -3.73
CA ARG A 332 10.87 -5.41 -4.80
C ARG A 332 10.74 -6.88 -5.19
N VAL A 333 9.50 -7.31 -5.42
CA VAL A 333 9.16 -8.67 -5.86
C VAL A 333 8.18 -8.58 -7.02
N ASN A 334 8.47 -9.29 -8.11
CA ASN A 334 7.53 -9.45 -9.22
C ASN A 334 7.04 -10.91 -9.21
N LEU A 335 5.76 -11.11 -8.92
CA LEU A 335 5.13 -12.43 -8.80
C LEU A 335 4.63 -12.99 -10.15
N LEU A 336 4.75 -12.22 -11.23
CA LEU A 336 4.41 -12.66 -12.59
C LEU A 336 5.59 -13.37 -13.29
N ARG A 337 6.75 -13.43 -12.64
CA ARG A 337 7.96 -14.12 -13.09
C ARG A 337 8.64 -14.82 -11.91
N PRO A 338 9.63 -15.72 -12.15
CA PRO A 338 10.36 -16.36 -11.07
C PRO A 338 10.99 -15.35 -10.10
N LEU A 339 11.08 -15.74 -8.83
CA LEU A 339 11.69 -14.93 -7.78
C LEU A 339 13.13 -14.61 -8.15
N GLY A 340 13.44 -13.32 -8.22
CA GLY A 340 14.79 -12.86 -8.54
C GLY A 340 15.81 -13.28 -7.48
N SER A 341 17.04 -13.53 -7.92
CA SER A 341 18.17 -13.80 -7.01
C SER A 341 18.57 -12.61 -6.15
N HIS A 342 18.22 -11.39 -6.59
CA HIS A 342 18.44 -10.14 -5.87
C HIS A 342 17.13 -9.38 -5.79
N LEU A 343 16.67 -9.10 -4.57
CA LEU A 343 15.42 -8.38 -4.31
C LEU A 343 15.68 -6.94 -3.83
N HIS A 344 16.94 -6.55 -3.67
CA HIS A 344 17.34 -5.20 -3.26
C HIS A 344 17.09 -4.21 -4.39
N ASP A 345 16.35 -3.14 -4.10
CA ASP A 345 16.01 -2.06 -5.02
C ASP A 345 16.27 -0.72 -4.33
N PRO A 346 17.53 -0.37 -4.03
CA PRO A 346 17.84 0.81 -3.23
C PRO A 346 17.34 2.08 -3.90
N GLN A 347 16.58 2.87 -3.15
CA GLN A 347 16.14 4.20 -3.52
C GLN A 347 17.15 5.23 -3.03
N ALA A 348 17.59 6.09 -3.95
CA ALA A 348 18.52 7.17 -3.67
C ALA A 348 17.82 8.36 -3.01
N LYS A 349 18.53 9.06 -2.13
CA LYS A 349 18.09 10.37 -1.64
C LYS A 349 18.02 11.34 -2.81
N ASP A 350 16.96 12.14 -2.88
CA ASP A 350 16.83 13.17 -3.91
C ASP A 350 18.02 14.15 -3.82
N SER A 351 18.68 14.37 -4.96
CA SER A 351 19.84 15.26 -5.07
C SER A 351 19.46 16.67 -5.56
N SER A 352 18.19 16.89 -5.94
CA SER A 352 17.74 18.19 -6.45
C SER A 352 17.55 19.25 -5.37
N GLY A 353 17.58 18.86 -4.09
CA GLY A 353 17.34 19.74 -2.96
C GLY A 353 15.87 20.09 -2.74
N ARG A 354 14.94 19.57 -3.56
CA ARG A 354 13.50 19.88 -3.49
C ARG A 354 12.75 19.03 -2.47
N CYS A 355 13.31 17.89 -2.09
CA CYS A 355 12.66 16.99 -1.13
C CYS A 355 12.77 17.54 0.30
N ILE A 356 11.73 17.35 1.12
CA ILE A 356 11.67 17.85 2.50
C ILE A 356 12.81 17.34 3.40
N CYS A 357 13.46 16.21 3.06
CA CYS A 357 14.63 15.71 3.79
C CYS A 357 15.95 16.43 3.45
N ASN A 358 15.90 17.42 2.55
CA ASN A 358 16.98 18.37 2.26
C ASN A 358 16.63 19.79 2.71
N ASP A 359 15.42 20.00 3.23
CA ASP A 359 14.93 21.30 3.67
C ASP A 359 15.27 21.52 5.16
N GLU A 360 15.95 22.62 5.46
CA GLU A 360 16.45 22.92 6.81
C GLU A 360 15.32 23.10 7.83
N ASP A 361 14.17 23.66 7.43
CA ASP A 361 13.03 23.89 8.32
C ASP A 361 12.40 22.56 8.73
N PHE A 362 12.24 21.62 7.78
CA PHE A 362 11.73 20.28 8.07
C PHE A 362 12.69 19.46 8.94
N VAL A 363 14.00 19.56 8.68
CA VAL A 363 15.03 18.88 9.51
C VAL A 363 15.05 19.47 10.93
N ALA A 364 15.00 20.80 11.06
CA ALA A 364 14.93 21.46 12.37
C ALA A 364 13.66 21.08 13.13
N ALA A 365 12.50 21.08 12.45
CA ALA A 365 11.23 20.65 13.04
C ALA A 365 11.29 19.18 13.51
N TYR A 366 11.89 18.29 12.72
CA TYR A 366 12.09 16.88 13.11
C TYR A 366 12.99 16.75 14.35
N ARG A 367 14.13 17.44 14.38
CA ARG A 367 15.06 17.39 15.52
C ARG A 367 14.45 17.93 16.79
N LEU A 368 13.73 19.06 16.71
CA LEU A 368 13.00 19.65 17.83
C LEU A 368 11.94 18.68 18.38
N LYS A 369 11.15 18.10 17.48
CA LYS A 369 10.08 17.16 17.80
C LYS A 369 10.56 15.93 18.57
N TYR A 370 11.78 15.47 18.29
CA TYR A 370 12.32 14.22 18.84
C TYR A 370 13.48 14.39 19.82
N GLY A 371 13.84 15.63 20.16
CA GLY A 371 14.90 15.95 21.10
C GLY A 371 16.31 15.59 20.60
N CYS A 372 16.53 15.49 19.29
CA CYS A 372 17.87 15.32 18.73
C CYS A 372 18.62 16.64 18.89
N ALA A 373 19.62 16.68 19.77
CA ALA A 373 20.37 17.89 20.08
C ALA A 373 20.92 18.53 18.79
N VAL A 374 20.60 19.82 18.61
CA VAL A 374 21.37 20.69 17.72
C VAL A 374 22.72 20.87 18.41
N GLU A 375 23.77 20.18 17.97
CA GLU A 375 25.12 20.65 18.26
C GLU A 375 25.20 22.07 17.70
N GLN A 376 25.18 23.05 18.60
CA GLN A 376 25.46 24.42 18.27
C GLN A 376 26.84 24.44 17.61
N LEU A 377 26.88 24.86 16.34
CA LEU A 377 28.10 25.37 15.72
C LEU A 377 28.59 26.52 16.59
N SER A 378 29.43 26.21 17.57
CA SER A 378 30.14 27.20 18.36
C SER A 378 31.08 27.95 17.43
N ASN A 379 30.80 29.24 17.28
CA ASN A 379 31.69 30.25 16.72
C ASN A 379 33.15 29.98 17.09
N GLY A 380 33.99 29.92 16.06
CA GLY A 380 35.43 30.06 16.17
C GLY A 380 35.92 31.02 15.09
N SER A 381 35.68 32.31 15.30
CA SER A 381 36.40 33.37 14.60
C SER A 381 37.80 33.45 15.21
N ALA A 382 38.82 33.19 14.38
CA ALA A 382 40.14 33.80 14.45
C ALA A 382 40.75 33.75 13.04
#